data_AF-X0YB83-F1
#
_entry.id   AF-X0YB83-F1
#
_cell.length_a   1.000
_cell.length_b   1.000
_cell.length_c   1.000
_cell.angle_alpha   90.00
_cell.angle_beta   90.00
_cell.angle_gamma   90.00
#
_symmetry.space_group_name_H-M   'P 1'
#
loop_
_entity.id
_entity.type
_entity.pdbx_description
1 polymer ?
#
loop_
_entity_poly.entity_id
_entity_poly.type
_entity_poly.pdbx_seq_one_letter_code
_entity_poly.pdbx_strand_id
1 'polypeptide(L)' 'KVETNPSPVKTAMNMAGMEAGPVRLPLMETGEEGKALLKNCLKDAGII' A
#
# COMPACT_ATOMS: atom_id res chain seq x y z
N LYS A 1 -5.01 -10.62 -2.80
CA LYS A 1 -5.86 -10.25 -1.63
C LYS A 1 -5.31 -8.95 -1.04
N VAL A 2 -6.15 -8.06 -0.50
CA VAL A 2 -5.66 -6.84 0.16
C VAL A 2 -5.66 -7.07 1.68
N GLU A 3 -4.56 -6.73 2.35
CA GLU A 3 -4.37 -6.90 3.79
C GLU A 3 -5.30 -6.00 4.61
N THR A 4 -5.29 -6.17 5.93
CA THR A 4 -6.08 -5.36 6.85
C THR A 4 -5.60 -3.90 6.85
N ASN A 5 -6.56 -2.97 6.76
CA ASN A 5 -6.33 -1.55 7.04
C ASN A 5 -5.64 -1.42 8.42
N PRO A 6 -4.53 -0.67 8.57
CA PRO A 6 -3.93 0.35 7.70
C PRO A 6 -2.72 -0.03 6.81
N SER A 7 -2.32 -1.31 6.72
CA SER A 7 -1.13 -1.70 5.93
C SER A 7 -1.22 -1.34 4.43
N PRO A 8 -2.35 -1.56 3.72
CA PRO A 8 -2.47 -1.27 2.30
C PRO A 8 -2.38 0.23 2.00
N VAL A 9 -3.04 1.06 2.83
CA VAL A 9 -3.09 2.52 2.65
C VAL A 9 -1.71 3.12 2.85
N LYS A 10 -0.97 2.71 3.88
CA LYS A 10 0.42 3.15 4.06
C LYS A 10 1.31 2.76 2.90
N THR A 11 1.13 1.55 2.38
CA THR A 11 1.91 1.06 1.23
C THR A 11 1.60 1.89 -0.02
N ALA A 12 0.32 2.16 -0.26
CA ALA A 12 -0.14 3.01 -1.35
C ALA A 12 0.37 4.45 -1.24
N MET A 13 0.34 5.03 -0.05
CA MET A 13 0.89 6.37 0.21
C MET A 13 2.40 6.42 -0.05
N ASN A 14 3.15 5.42 0.43
CA ASN A 14 4.59 5.32 0.14
C ASN A 14 4.85 5.18 -1.38
N MET A 15 4.01 4.43 -2.11
CA MET A 15 4.09 4.32 -3.58
C MET A 15 3.76 5.64 -4.29
N ALA A 16 2.83 6.42 -3.74
CA ALA A 16 2.44 7.74 -4.24
C ALA A 16 3.43 8.87 -3.88
N GLY A 17 4.59 8.54 -3.29
CA GLY A 17 5.59 9.53 -2.86
C GLY A 17 5.21 10.30 -1.60
N MET A 18 4.21 9.84 -0.85
CA MET A 18 3.84 10.38 0.46
C MET A 18 4.58 9.62 1.55
N GLU A 19 5.23 10.31 2.48
CA GLU A 19 5.97 9.69 3.59
C GLU A 19 5.02 9.13 4.68
N ALA A 20 4.35 8.00 4.42
CA ALA A 20 3.48 7.33 5.38
C ALA A 20 4.23 6.45 6.42
N GLY A 21 5.53 6.26 6.19
CA GLY A 21 6.44 5.52 7.06
C GLY A 21 6.14 4.01 7.11
N PRO A 22 6.90 3.25 7.92
CA PRO A 22 6.72 1.81 8.03
C PRO A 22 5.46 1.45 8.83
N VAL A 23 4.97 0.23 8.61
CA VAL A 23 3.97 -0.38 9.49
C VAL A 23 4.66 -0.87 10.76
N ARG A 24 4.00 -0.69 11.91
CA ARG A 24 4.50 -1.17 13.20
C ARG A 24 3.79 -2.46 13.56
N LEU A 25 4.50 -3.39 14.20
CA LEU A 25 3.91 -4.61 14.74
C LEU A 25 2.74 -4.27 15.68
N PRO A 26 1.63 -5.05 15.66
CA PRO A 26 1.46 -6.38 15.07
C PRO A 26 1.10 -6.39 13.57
N LEU A 27 1.01 -5.22 12.93
CA LEU A 27 0.67 -5.12 11.52
C LEU A 27 1.88 -5.49 10.66
N MET A 28 1.63 -6.33 9.65
CA MET A 28 2.64 -6.72 8.66
C MET A 28 2.55 -5.83 7.43
N GLU A 29 3.65 -5.74 6.70
CA GLU A 29 3.65 -5.13 5.38
C GLU A 29 2.71 -5.86 4.41
N THR A 30 2.16 -5.10 3.48
CA THR A 30 1.43 -5.61 2.33
C THR A 30 2.34 -6.55 1.53
N GLY A 31 1.91 -7.78 1.30
CA GLY A 31 2.63 -8.76 0.50
C GLY A 31 2.70 -8.38 -0.99
N GLU A 32 3.45 -9.14 -1.77
CA GLU A 32 3.71 -8.83 -3.19
C GLU A 32 2.43 -8.79 -4.04
N GLU A 33 1.49 -9.72 -3.82
CA GLU A 33 0.21 -9.72 -4.52
C GLU A 33 -0.62 -8.46 -4.22
N GLY A 34 -0.68 -8.06 -2.94
CA GLY A 34 -1.39 -6.85 -2.51
C GLY A 34 -0.73 -5.59 -3.07
N LYS A 35 0.61 -5.55 -3.10
CA LYS A 35 1.40 -4.46 -3.71
C LYS A 35 1.15 -4.32 -5.20
N ALA A 36 1.08 -5.43 -5.95
CA ALA A 36 0.77 -5.41 -7.39
C ALA A 36 -0.65 -4.88 -7.66
N LEU A 37 -1.62 -5.31 -6.85
CA LEU A 37 -3.02 -4.88 -6.95
C LEU A 37 -3.15 -3.38 -6.64
N LEU A 38 -2.52 -2.91 -5.55
CA LEU A 38 -2.48 -1.50 -5.19
C LEU A 38 -1.81 -0.65 -6.27
N LYS A 39 -0.71 -1.11 -6.87
CA LYS A 39 -0.03 -0.39 -7.95
C LYS A 39 -0.93 -0.21 -9.17
N ASN A 40 -1.68 -1.24 -9.55
CA ASN A 40 -2.64 -1.14 -10.65
C ASN A 40 -3.78 -0.17 -10.29
N CYS A 41 -4.37 -0.30 -9.10
CA CYS A 41 -5.43 0.62 -8.65
C CYS A 41 -4.96 2.08 -8.58
N LEU A 42 -3.72 2.33 -8.15
CA LEU A 42 -3.16 3.69 -8.06
C LEU A 42 -2.88 4.28 -9.45
N LYS A 43 -2.44 3.46 -10.41
CA LYS A 43 -2.30 3.86 -11.83
C LYS A 43 -3.65 4.17 -12.46
N ASP A 44 -4.64 3.30 -12.24
CA ASP A 44 -6.00 3.50 -12.75
C ASP A 44 -6.64 4.77 -12.16
N ALA A 45 -6.29 5.11 -10.92
CA ALA A 45 -6.72 6.34 -10.25
C ALA A 45 -5.91 7.58 -10.65
N GLY A 46 -4.84 7.46 -11.43
CA GLY A 46 -3.97 8.57 -11.85
C GLY A 46 -3.16 9.21 -10.72
N ILE A 47 -2.93 8.47 -9.64
CA ILE A 47 -2.17 8.92 -8.46
C ILE A 47 -0.66 8.66 -8.65
N ILE A 48 -0.30 7.67 -9.47
CA ILE A 48 1.06 7.31 -9.88
C ILE A 48 1.14 6.95 -11.36
#